data_AF-A0A0T6BV15-F1
#
_entry.id   AF-A0A0T6BV15-F1
#
_cell.length_a   1.000
_cell.length_b   1.000
_cell.length_c   1.000
_cell.angle_alpha   90.00
_cell.angle_beta   90.00
_cell.angle_gamma   90.00
#
_symmetry.space_group_name_H-M   'P 1'
#
loop_
_entity.id
_entity.type
_entity.pdbx_description
1 polymer ?
#
loop_
_entity_poly.entity_id
_entity_poly.type
_entity_poly.pdbx_seq_one_letter_code
_entity_poly.pdbx_strand_id
1 'polypeptide(L)'
;MTLINQVPKWVQLNNEIMIQKDGKFQFEKDREAVHSYFVDYVNQNTVFFHDLKEKLDYLLENDYYEEEFLSKYTFAQIKEVFKLAYSFKFRFPSFMSAFKFYNDYALKTNDKTKILERYEDRVSIVALFFANGDAEKAKEFTSLMMKQEYQPSTPTFLNAGRKRRGEMVSCFLLEVNDSLNDISRAVDISMQLSKLGGGVALNLSKIRAKGEPIKDVENATKGVVGVMKLLDNAFRYADQMG
;
A
#
# COMPACT_ATOMS: atom_id res chain seq x y z
N MET A 1 3.70 -13.03 38.57
CA MET A 1 3.77 -11.57 38.75
C MET A 1 3.00 -10.97 37.57
N THR A 2 1.79 -10.50 37.83
CA THR A 2 0.80 -10.13 36.83
C THR A 2 1.31 -8.92 36.05
N LEU A 3 1.70 -9.11 34.79
CA LEU A 3 1.97 -8.03 33.85
C LEU A 3 0.67 -7.27 33.66
N ILE A 4 0.49 -6.17 34.38
CA ILE A 4 -0.55 -5.19 34.06
C ILE A 4 -0.23 -4.72 32.64
N ASN A 5 -1.11 -5.03 31.70
CA ASN A 5 -1.15 -4.42 30.37
C ASN A 5 -1.24 -2.90 30.53
N GLN A 6 -0.10 -2.24 30.72
CA GLN A 6 -0.05 -0.79 30.76
C GLN A 6 -0.26 -0.27 29.34
N VAL A 7 -1.30 0.55 29.16
CA VAL A 7 -1.57 1.25 27.91
C VAL A 7 -0.30 2.01 27.49
N PRO A 8 0.18 1.90 26.24
CA PRO A 8 1.41 2.56 25.83
C PRO A 8 1.36 4.08 26.02
N LYS A 9 2.51 4.69 26.34
CA LYS A 9 2.61 6.13 26.62
C LYS A 9 2.07 7.01 25.48
N TRP A 10 2.40 6.68 24.23
CA TRP A 10 1.88 7.44 23.07
C TRP A 10 0.37 7.34 22.93
N VAL A 11 -0.26 6.23 23.35
CA VAL A 11 -1.73 6.10 23.36
C VAL A 11 -2.33 6.96 24.48
N GLN A 12 -1.71 6.98 25.67
CA GLN A 12 -2.14 7.85 26.77
C GLN A 12 -2.11 9.33 26.33
N LEU A 13 -1.00 9.77 25.74
CA LEU A 13 -0.82 11.13 25.23
C LEU A 13 -1.80 11.47 24.10
N ASN A 14 -2.06 10.53 23.18
CA ASN A 14 -3.05 10.74 22.12
C ASN A 14 -4.48 10.90 22.69
N ASN A 15 -4.82 10.15 23.74
CA ASN A 15 -6.12 10.28 24.41
C ASN A 15 -6.26 11.60 25.19
N GLU A 16 -5.15 12.16 25.71
CA GLU A 16 -5.14 13.45 26.42
C GLU A 16 -5.63 14.62 25.55
N ILE A 17 -5.58 14.50 24.22
CA ILE A 17 -6.15 15.50 23.29
C ILE A 17 -7.61 15.79 23.64
N MET A 18 -8.37 14.75 24.01
CA MET A 18 -9.80 14.82 24.29
C MET A 18 -10.12 15.41 25.67
N ILE A 19 -9.13 15.51 26.56
CA ILE A 19 -9.28 16.13 27.88
C ILE A 19 -9.17 17.64 27.69
N GLN A 20 -10.28 18.35 27.88
CA GLN A 20 -10.28 19.80 27.73
C GLN A 20 -9.60 20.50 28.91
N LYS A 21 -8.79 21.52 28.61
CA LYS A 21 -8.28 22.50 29.57
C LYS A 21 -8.78 23.88 29.15
N ASP A 22 -9.43 24.59 30.07
CA ASP A 22 -10.04 25.90 29.81
C ASP A 22 -10.97 25.92 28.57
N GLY A 23 -11.74 24.85 28.39
CA GLY A 23 -12.65 24.67 27.26
C GLY A 23 -11.98 24.42 25.91
N LYS A 24 -10.66 24.18 25.88
CA LYS A 24 -9.89 23.89 24.66
C LYS A 24 -9.31 22.47 24.69
N PHE A 25 -9.28 21.82 23.52
CA PHE A 25 -8.58 20.56 23.32
C PHE A 25 -7.05 20.76 23.34
N GLN A 26 -6.34 19.72 23.77
CA GLN A 26 -4.89 19.72 23.91
C GLN A 26 -4.21 19.17 22.63
N PHE A 27 -4.31 19.87 21.49
CA PHE A 27 -3.79 19.37 20.20
C PHE A 27 -2.27 19.13 20.19
N GLU A 28 -1.52 19.87 21.00
CA GLU A 28 -0.09 19.70 21.20
C GLU A 28 0.28 18.31 21.72
N LYS A 29 -0.64 17.64 22.42
CA LYS A 29 -0.42 16.29 22.95
C LYS A 29 -0.22 15.25 21.87
N ASP A 30 -0.74 15.47 20.66
CA ASP A 30 -0.49 14.56 19.55
C ASP A 30 0.97 14.63 19.05
N ARG A 31 1.64 15.78 19.21
CA ARG A 31 3.07 15.93 18.92
C ARG A 31 3.92 15.18 19.96
N GLU A 32 3.52 15.22 21.22
CA GLU A 32 4.16 14.41 22.27
C GLU A 32 3.93 12.91 22.02
N ALA A 33 2.71 12.54 21.61
CA ALA A 33 2.34 11.17 21.29
C ALA A 33 3.18 10.59 20.15
N VAL A 34 3.29 11.29 19.01
CA VAL A 34 4.12 10.83 17.89
C VAL A 34 5.60 10.74 18.27
N HIS A 35 6.10 11.70 19.05
CA HIS A 35 7.48 11.64 19.54
C HIS A 35 7.73 10.41 20.42
N SER A 36 6.84 10.15 21.38
CA SER A 36 6.89 8.94 22.23
C SER A 36 6.78 7.68 21.38
N TYR A 37 5.88 7.62 20.40
CA TYR A 37 5.76 6.47 19.50
C TYR A 37 7.06 6.15 18.76
N PHE A 38 7.81 7.18 18.34
CA PHE A 38 9.11 6.99 17.70
C PHE A 38 10.18 6.50 18.67
N VAL A 39 10.36 7.18 19.80
CA VAL A 39 11.44 6.90 20.77
C VAL A 39 11.21 5.56 21.48
N ASP A 40 9.97 5.30 21.89
CA ASP A 40 9.62 4.19 22.76
C ASP A 40 9.23 2.92 21.98
N TYR A 41 9.06 3.00 20.65
CA TYR A 41 8.69 1.85 19.82
C TYR A 41 9.41 1.81 18.46
N VAL A 42 9.12 2.73 17.53
CA VAL A 42 9.59 2.62 16.13
C VAL A 42 11.11 2.49 16.06
N ASN A 43 11.87 3.34 16.78
CA ASN A 43 13.33 3.31 16.74
C ASN A 43 13.92 2.02 17.34
N GLN A 44 13.24 1.39 18.31
CA GLN A 44 13.69 0.15 18.96
C GLN A 44 13.36 -1.10 18.10
N ASN A 45 12.36 -0.96 17.23
CA ASN A 45 11.91 -2.02 16.32
C ASN A 45 12.43 -1.85 14.89
N THR A 46 13.09 -0.74 14.57
CA THR A 46 13.76 -0.55 13.28
C THR A 46 15.10 -1.26 13.27
N VAL A 47 15.33 -2.10 12.26
CA VAL A 47 16.62 -2.78 12.09
C VAL A 47 17.69 -1.74 11.77
N PHE A 48 18.78 -1.80 12.52
CA PHE A 48 19.96 -0.97 12.29
C PHE A 48 20.97 -1.74 11.44
N PHE A 49 21.53 -1.06 10.42
CA PHE A 49 22.61 -1.55 9.57
C PHE A 49 23.78 -0.56 9.71
N HIS A 50 25.03 -1.02 9.55
CA HIS A 50 26.20 -0.14 9.70
C HIS A 50 26.26 0.92 8.59
N ASP A 51 25.86 0.55 7.37
CA ASP A 51 25.71 1.49 6.27
C ASP A 51 24.57 1.11 5.31
N LEU A 52 24.34 1.98 4.32
CA LEU A 52 23.29 1.78 3.32
C LEU A 52 23.59 0.59 2.40
N LYS A 53 24.87 0.27 2.16
CA LYS A 53 25.22 -0.84 1.28
C LYS A 53 24.84 -2.16 1.93
N GLU A 54 25.25 -2.36 3.18
CA GLU A 54 24.87 -3.53 3.97
C GLU A 54 23.35 -3.69 4.04
N LYS A 55 22.62 -2.59 4.24
CA LYS A 55 21.15 -2.60 4.22
C LYS A 55 20.60 -3.09 2.89
N LEU A 56 21.05 -2.53 1.76
CA LEU A 56 20.52 -2.89 0.44
C LEU A 56 20.91 -4.32 0.05
N ASP A 57 22.14 -4.72 0.33
CA ASP A 57 22.65 -6.08 0.08
C ASP A 57 21.79 -7.09 0.87
N TYR A 58 21.56 -6.86 2.17
CA TYR A 58 20.67 -7.70 2.99
C TYR A 58 19.24 -7.77 2.41
N LEU A 59 18.67 -6.65 1.98
CA LEU A 59 17.31 -6.61 1.43
C LEU A 59 17.20 -7.31 0.07
N LEU A 60 18.27 -7.31 -0.74
CA LEU A 60 18.33 -8.04 -2.00
C LEU A 60 18.52 -9.54 -1.76
N GLU A 61 19.50 -9.92 -0.94
CA GLU A 61 19.83 -11.32 -0.63
C GLU A 61 18.67 -12.09 0.02
N ASN A 62 17.80 -11.39 0.76
CA ASN A 62 16.66 -11.98 1.46
C ASN A 62 15.31 -11.77 0.73
N ASP A 63 15.35 -11.46 -0.58
CA ASP A 63 14.17 -11.28 -1.43
C ASP A 63 13.16 -10.26 -0.88
N TYR A 64 13.63 -9.19 -0.24
CA TYR A 64 12.78 -8.07 0.14
C TYR A 64 12.64 -7.08 -1.02
N TYR A 65 13.75 -6.75 -1.68
CA TYR A 65 13.78 -5.87 -2.85
C TYR A 65 14.06 -6.60 -4.16
N GLU A 66 13.58 -6.00 -5.24
CA GLU A 66 13.83 -6.42 -6.63
C GLU A 66 15.19 -5.87 -7.08
N GLU A 67 16.04 -6.68 -7.72
CA GLU A 67 17.40 -6.29 -8.11
C GLU A 67 17.39 -5.49 -9.42
N GLU A 68 16.48 -5.84 -10.31
CA GLU A 68 16.44 -5.41 -11.71
C GLU A 68 16.33 -3.89 -11.85
N PHE A 69 15.59 -3.20 -10.97
CA PHE A 69 15.50 -1.74 -11.01
C PHE A 69 16.68 -1.03 -10.33
N LEU A 70 17.28 -1.62 -9.30
CA LEU A 70 18.46 -1.05 -8.62
C LEU A 70 19.71 -1.17 -9.48
N SER A 71 19.86 -2.26 -10.24
CA SER A 71 20.99 -2.50 -11.14
C SER A 71 21.17 -1.42 -12.23
N LYS A 72 20.14 -0.61 -12.48
CA LYS A 72 20.16 0.53 -13.42
C LYS A 72 20.92 1.73 -12.89
N TYR A 73 21.32 1.72 -11.62
CA TYR A 73 22.04 2.79 -10.96
C TYR A 73 23.37 2.30 -10.39
N THR A 74 24.35 3.20 -10.36
CA THR A 74 25.53 2.99 -9.52
C THR A 74 25.16 3.14 -8.04
N PHE A 75 25.86 2.45 -7.15
CA PHE A 75 25.66 2.61 -5.71
C PHE A 75 25.84 4.07 -5.24
N ALA A 76 26.74 4.83 -5.88
CA ALA A 76 26.93 6.25 -5.59
C ALA A 76 25.66 7.06 -5.86
N GLN A 77 24.99 6.83 -7.00
CA GLN A 77 23.72 7.48 -7.34
C GLN A 77 22.60 7.10 -6.37
N ILE A 78 22.48 5.81 -6.02
CA ILE A 78 21.51 5.34 -5.01
C ILE A 78 21.75 6.06 -3.68
N LYS A 79 23.01 6.12 -3.24
CA LYS A 79 23.40 6.80 -1.99
C LYS A 79 23.07 8.28 -2.01
N GLU A 80 23.22 8.97 -3.13
CA GLU A 80 22.81 10.38 -3.28
C GLU A 80 21.31 10.56 -3.14
N VAL A 81 20.49 9.69 -3.74
CA VAL A 81 19.03 9.72 -3.61
C VAL A 81 18.59 9.52 -2.16
N PHE A 82 19.12 8.50 -1.49
CA PHE A 82 18.85 8.27 -0.07
C PHE A 82 19.31 9.45 0.79
N LYS A 83 20.53 9.96 0.56
CA LYS A 83 21.05 11.12 1.30
C LYS A 83 20.14 12.34 1.13
N LEU A 84 19.63 12.59 -0.07
CA LEU A 84 18.67 13.65 -0.34
C LEU A 84 17.39 13.43 0.46
N ALA A 85 16.79 12.24 0.42
CA ALA A 85 15.56 11.95 1.17
C ALA A 85 15.73 12.24 2.67
N TYR A 86 16.82 11.76 3.28
CA TYR A 86 17.11 11.98 4.69
C TYR A 86 17.48 13.44 5.03
N SER A 87 17.95 14.24 4.06
CA SER A 87 18.30 15.64 4.28
C SER A 87 17.10 16.53 4.64
N PHE A 88 15.88 16.12 4.26
CA PHE A 88 14.64 16.80 4.62
C PHE A 88 14.34 16.74 6.13
N LYS A 89 14.99 15.81 6.87
CA LYS A 89 14.76 15.59 8.30
C LYS A 89 13.26 15.47 8.62
N PHE A 90 12.53 14.74 7.78
CA PHE A 90 11.08 14.65 7.83
C PHE A 90 10.59 14.17 9.20
N ARG A 91 9.50 14.76 9.69
CA ARG A 91 8.84 14.36 10.93
C ARG A 91 7.35 14.30 10.68
N PHE A 92 6.74 13.18 11.03
CA PHE A 92 5.29 13.06 11.04
C PHE A 92 4.70 14.04 12.06
N PRO A 93 3.71 14.87 11.67
CA PRO A 93 3.16 15.89 12.56
C PRO A 93 2.17 15.33 13.58
N SER A 94 1.68 14.09 13.39
CA SER A 94 0.64 13.46 14.20
C SER A 94 0.94 11.99 14.49
N PHE A 95 0.40 11.46 15.59
CA PHE A 95 0.58 10.04 15.94
C PHE A 95 -0.01 9.14 14.84
N MET A 96 -1.24 9.44 14.41
CA MET A 96 -1.94 8.63 13.42
C MET A 96 -1.24 8.58 12.06
N SER A 97 -0.60 9.69 11.64
CA SER A 97 0.12 9.71 10.36
C SER A 97 1.35 8.79 10.39
N ALA A 98 2.12 8.81 11.48
CA ALA A 98 3.24 7.88 11.67
C ALA A 98 2.75 6.43 11.81
N PHE A 99 1.75 6.21 12.67
CA PHE A 99 1.19 4.87 12.93
C PHE A 99 0.70 4.23 11.63
N LYS A 100 -0.03 4.97 10.80
CA LYS A 100 -0.51 4.48 9.51
C LYS A 100 0.62 4.08 8.58
N PHE A 101 1.67 4.90 8.47
CA PHE A 101 2.82 4.55 7.65
C PHE A 101 3.50 3.25 8.14
N TYR A 102 3.85 3.16 9.43
CA TYR A 102 4.58 1.99 9.95
C TYR A 102 3.74 0.72 10.07
N ASN A 103 2.41 0.85 10.20
CA ASN A 103 1.53 -0.30 10.25
C ASN A 103 1.21 -0.83 8.85
N ASP A 104 0.91 0.06 7.91
CA ASP A 104 0.29 -0.30 6.63
C ASP A 104 1.27 -0.25 5.44
N TYR A 105 2.36 0.53 5.54
CA TYR A 105 3.25 0.80 4.40
C TYR A 105 4.70 0.37 4.58
N ALA A 106 5.33 0.65 5.74
CA ALA A 106 6.73 0.33 5.97
C ALA A 106 6.99 -1.16 5.80
N LEU A 107 8.03 -1.52 5.04
CA LEU A 107 8.46 -2.89 4.94
C LEU A 107 8.85 -3.42 6.32
N LYS A 108 8.34 -4.60 6.66
CA LYS A 108 8.68 -5.36 7.85
C LYS A 108 9.38 -6.64 7.46
N THR A 109 10.11 -7.23 8.40
CA THR A 109 10.62 -8.60 8.27
C THR A 109 9.47 -9.58 7.99
N ASN A 110 9.79 -10.75 7.40
CA ASN A 110 8.77 -11.73 7.02
C ASN A 110 7.91 -12.20 8.20
N ASP A 111 8.52 -12.33 9.38
CA ASP A 111 7.86 -12.65 10.67
C ASP A 111 7.12 -11.45 11.29
N LYS A 112 7.16 -10.26 10.65
CA LYS A 112 6.51 -9.01 11.05
C LYS A 112 6.98 -8.42 12.38
N THR A 113 8.12 -8.87 12.92
CA THR A 113 8.61 -8.43 14.24
C THR A 113 9.41 -7.13 14.21
N LYS A 114 10.08 -6.82 13.09
CA LYS A 114 10.96 -5.66 12.93
C LYS A 114 10.63 -4.86 11.67
N ILE A 115 10.99 -3.58 11.70
CA ILE A 115 10.80 -2.60 10.62
C ILE A 115 12.10 -2.49 9.82
N LEU A 116 12.00 -2.63 8.50
CA LEU A 116 13.12 -2.55 7.56
C LEU A 116 13.18 -1.19 6.84
N GLU A 117 12.03 -0.51 6.69
CA GLU A 117 11.92 0.79 6.02
C GLU A 117 11.51 1.90 6.97
N ARG A 118 12.23 3.02 6.93
CA ARG A 118 11.71 4.34 7.32
C ARG A 118 10.95 4.98 6.15
N TYR A 119 10.29 6.10 6.42
CA TYR A 119 9.55 6.84 5.38
C TYR A 119 10.47 7.25 4.23
N GLU A 120 11.65 7.77 4.56
CA GLU A 120 12.67 8.19 3.60
C GLU A 120 13.17 7.03 2.72
N ASP A 121 13.29 5.81 3.28
CA ASP A 121 13.67 4.62 2.52
C ASP A 121 12.61 4.28 1.48
N ARG A 122 11.33 4.24 1.91
CA ARG A 122 10.21 3.93 1.03
C ARG A 122 10.13 4.95 -0.11
N VAL A 123 10.25 6.25 0.19
CA VAL A 123 10.28 7.32 -0.82
C VAL A 123 11.45 7.14 -1.79
N SER A 124 12.66 6.88 -1.28
CA SER A 124 13.85 6.70 -2.12
C SER A 124 13.69 5.56 -3.11
N ILE A 125 13.16 4.41 -2.66
CA ILE A 125 12.94 3.25 -3.53
C ILE A 125 11.85 3.52 -4.57
N VAL A 126 10.74 4.19 -4.19
CA VAL A 126 9.70 4.57 -5.16
C VAL A 126 10.28 5.49 -6.22
N ALA A 127 11.08 6.48 -5.82
CA ALA A 127 11.70 7.42 -6.74
C ALA A 127 12.67 6.75 -7.71
N LEU A 128 13.53 5.85 -7.21
CA LEU A 128 14.44 5.04 -8.05
C LEU A 128 13.67 4.14 -9.02
N PHE A 129 12.56 3.56 -8.58
CA PHE A 129 11.70 2.75 -9.45
C PHE A 129 11.06 3.59 -10.56
N PHE A 130 10.49 4.76 -10.24
CA PHE A 130 9.87 5.64 -11.25
C PHE A 130 10.87 6.22 -12.25
N ALA A 131 12.06 6.57 -11.79
CA ALA A 131 13.06 7.23 -12.63
C ALA A 131 13.81 6.26 -13.55
N ASN A 132 13.69 4.94 -13.31
CA ASN A 132 14.10 3.90 -14.25
C ASN A 132 15.54 4.05 -14.82
N GLY A 133 16.51 4.41 -13.97
CA GLY A 133 17.92 4.61 -14.33
C GLY A 133 18.36 6.07 -14.41
N ASP A 134 17.42 7.02 -14.42
CA ASP A 134 17.73 8.46 -14.41
C ASP A 134 17.91 8.99 -12.97
N ALA A 135 19.16 9.15 -12.54
CA ALA A 135 19.47 9.57 -11.17
C ALA A 135 18.99 10.99 -10.82
N GLU A 136 18.97 11.93 -11.77
CA GLU A 136 18.50 13.29 -11.49
C GLU A 136 16.98 13.31 -11.36
N LYS A 137 16.27 12.57 -12.23
CA LYS A 137 14.83 12.39 -12.10
C LYS A 137 14.44 11.66 -10.81
N ALA A 138 15.27 10.72 -10.34
CA ALA A 138 15.07 10.09 -9.02
C ALA A 138 15.16 11.12 -7.88
N LYS A 139 16.07 12.09 -7.97
CA LYS A 139 16.18 13.19 -6.99
C LYS A 139 14.98 14.14 -7.05
N GLU A 140 14.45 14.43 -8.24
CA GLU A 140 13.23 15.20 -8.43
C GLU A 140 12.02 14.52 -7.77
N PHE A 141 11.79 13.24 -8.08
CA PHE A 141 10.70 12.47 -7.46
C PHE A 141 10.85 12.34 -5.95
N THR A 142 12.08 12.16 -5.46
CA THR A 142 12.37 12.14 -4.03
C THR A 142 11.97 13.46 -3.38
N SER A 143 12.38 14.59 -3.96
CA SER A 143 12.04 15.91 -3.44
C SER A 143 10.53 16.16 -3.42
N LEU A 144 9.84 15.80 -4.51
CA LEU A 144 8.40 15.96 -4.66
C LEU A 144 7.61 15.16 -3.59
N MET A 145 8.02 13.92 -3.34
CA MET A 145 7.39 13.08 -2.32
C MET A 145 7.79 13.47 -0.88
N MET A 146 9.04 13.84 -0.64
CA MET A 146 9.50 14.26 0.70
C MET A 146 8.88 15.59 1.15
N LYS A 147 8.59 16.50 0.20
CA LYS A 147 7.80 17.71 0.46
C LYS A 147 6.30 17.43 0.60
N GLN A 148 5.87 16.20 0.37
CA GLN A 148 4.47 15.77 0.33
C GLN A 148 3.64 16.52 -0.74
N GLU A 149 4.29 16.99 -1.82
CA GLU A 149 3.64 17.66 -2.97
C GLU A 149 2.97 16.62 -3.89
N TYR A 150 3.47 15.38 -3.89
CA TYR A 150 2.89 14.26 -4.62
C TYR A 150 2.88 13.00 -3.76
N GLN A 151 1.74 12.31 -3.76
CA GLN A 151 1.58 11.00 -3.14
C GLN A 151 1.05 10.02 -4.19
N PRO A 152 1.85 9.04 -4.66
CA PRO A 152 1.35 8.01 -5.54
C PRO A 152 0.30 7.14 -4.80
N SER A 153 -0.56 6.48 -5.56
CA SER A 153 -1.60 5.60 -5.02
C SER A 153 -1.00 4.48 -4.16
N THR A 154 -1.79 3.95 -3.21
CA THR A 154 -1.35 2.88 -2.32
C THR A 154 -0.76 1.66 -3.04
N PRO A 155 -1.36 1.11 -4.12
CA PRO A 155 -0.76 0.00 -4.86
C PRO A 155 0.66 0.33 -5.33
N THR A 156 0.88 1.52 -5.87
CA THR A 156 2.19 1.94 -6.36
C THR A 156 3.19 2.21 -5.23
N PHE A 157 2.80 3.01 -4.23
CA PHE A 157 3.69 3.40 -3.13
C PHE A 157 4.10 2.20 -2.28
N LEU A 158 3.20 1.25 -2.08
CA LEU A 158 3.44 0.03 -1.30
C LEU A 158 4.34 -0.96 -2.05
N ASN A 159 4.10 -1.15 -3.35
CA ASN A 159 4.67 -2.27 -4.11
C ASN A 159 5.96 -1.95 -4.85
N ALA A 160 6.23 -0.68 -5.22
CA ALA A 160 7.42 -0.32 -6.00
C ALA A 160 8.71 -0.90 -5.42
N GLY A 161 9.53 -1.53 -6.25
CA GLY A 161 10.85 -2.07 -5.85
C GLY A 161 10.86 -3.25 -4.86
N ARG A 162 9.71 -3.81 -4.46
CA ARG A 162 9.66 -5.02 -3.63
C ARG A 162 9.69 -6.28 -4.50
N LYS A 163 10.38 -7.34 -4.05
CA LYS A 163 10.45 -8.63 -4.79
C LYS A 163 9.10 -9.34 -4.82
N ARG A 164 8.48 -9.48 -3.64
CA ARG A 164 7.14 -10.07 -3.45
C ARG A 164 6.09 -8.98 -3.46
N ARG A 165 5.78 -8.46 -4.65
CA ARG A 165 4.86 -7.33 -4.83
C ARG A 165 3.57 -7.74 -5.53
N GLY A 166 2.49 -7.03 -5.21
CA GLY A 166 1.30 -7.01 -6.05
C GLY A 166 1.49 -6.12 -7.28
N GLU A 167 0.43 -5.96 -8.05
CA GLU A 167 0.42 -5.04 -9.19
C GLU A 167 0.43 -3.57 -8.75
N MET A 168 0.94 -2.69 -9.62
CA MET A 168 0.92 -1.23 -9.38
C MET A 168 -0.44 -0.61 -9.73
N VAL A 169 -1.25 -1.32 -10.49
CA VAL A 169 -2.62 -0.94 -10.87
C VAL A 169 -3.60 -1.89 -10.23
N SER A 170 -4.66 -1.35 -9.65
CA SER A 170 -5.66 -2.13 -8.92
C SER A 170 -7.10 -1.71 -9.23
N CYS A 171 -7.34 -0.88 -10.25
CA CYS A 171 -8.69 -0.43 -10.60
C CYS A 171 -8.98 -0.78 -12.06
N PHE A 172 -10.02 -1.57 -12.29
CA PHE A 172 -10.34 -2.11 -13.62
C PHE A 172 -11.83 -1.92 -13.94
N LEU A 173 -12.11 -1.64 -15.21
CA LEU A 173 -13.46 -1.55 -15.75
C LEU A 173 -13.59 -2.56 -16.90
N LEU A 174 -14.62 -3.39 -16.85
CA LEU A 174 -14.89 -4.42 -17.86
C LEU A 174 -16.24 -4.17 -18.53
N GLU A 175 -16.32 -4.44 -19.82
CA GLU A 175 -17.59 -4.59 -20.52
C GLU A 175 -17.96 -6.07 -20.64
N VAL A 176 -19.25 -6.38 -20.52
CA VAL A 176 -19.78 -7.73 -20.68
C VAL A 176 -20.77 -7.74 -21.84
N ASN A 177 -20.51 -8.55 -22.87
CA ASN A 177 -21.45 -8.73 -23.98
C ASN A 177 -22.54 -9.76 -23.63
N ASP A 178 -23.60 -9.76 -24.43
CA ASP A 178 -24.82 -10.54 -24.19
C ASP A 178 -24.72 -12.01 -24.65
N SER A 179 -23.75 -12.74 -24.08
CA SER A 179 -23.59 -14.18 -24.33
C SER A 179 -23.09 -14.92 -23.09
N LEU A 180 -23.39 -16.22 -23.00
CA LEU A 180 -22.87 -17.06 -21.91
C LEU A 180 -21.35 -17.13 -21.91
N ASN A 181 -20.71 -17.08 -23.09
CA ASN A 181 -19.25 -17.09 -23.23
C ASN A 181 -18.65 -15.83 -22.61
N ASP A 182 -19.21 -14.66 -22.90
CA ASP A 182 -18.75 -13.38 -22.37
C ASP A 182 -19.01 -13.25 -20.88
N ILE A 183 -20.17 -13.71 -20.39
CA ILE A 183 -20.48 -13.77 -18.95
C ILE A 183 -19.47 -14.67 -18.22
N SER A 184 -19.18 -15.85 -18.78
CA SER A 184 -18.22 -16.80 -18.17
C SER A 184 -16.81 -16.23 -18.15
N ARG A 185 -16.39 -15.55 -19.22
CA ARG A 185 -15.10 -14.85 -19.28
C ARG A 185 -15.04 -13.69 -18.28
N ALA A 186 -16.12 -12.92 -18.14
CA ALA A 186 -16.18 -11.83 -17.18
C ALA A 186 -15.99 -12.33 -15.73
N VAL A 187 -16.61 -13.46 -15.39
CA VAL A 187 -16.41 -14.12 -14.09
C VAL A 187 -14.94 -14.53 -13.88
N ASP A 188 -14.32 -15.18 -14.87
CA ASP A 188 -12.90 -15.55 -14.82
C ASP A 188 -11.98 -14.33 -14.65
N ILE A 189 -12.14 -13.30 -15.48
CA ILE A 189 -11.34 -12.07 -15.40
C ILE A 189 -11.52 -11.40 -14.02
N SER A 190 -12.75 -11.32 -13.51
CA SER A 190 -13.02 -10.80 -12.17
C SER A 190 -12.24 -11.56 -11.10
N MET A 191 -12.19 -12.89 -11.17
CA MET A 191 -11.41 -13.71 -10.23
C MET A 191 -9.91 -13.47 -10.37
N GLN A 192 -9.37 -13.42 -11.60
CA GLN A 192 -7.94 -13.18 -11.81
C GLN A 192 -7.50 -11.83 -11.28
N LEU A 193 -8.28 -10.77 -11.54
CA LEU A 193 -7.97 -9.42 -11.08
C LEU A 193 -8.17 -9.28 -9.57
N SER A 194 -9.23 -9.87 -9.00
CA SER A 194 -9.49 -9.84 -7.56
C SER A 194 -8.39 -10.55 -6.76
N LYS A 195 -7.88 -11.68 -7.26
CA LYS A 195 -6.72 -12.39 -6.70
C LYS A 195 -5.47 -11.51 -6.60
N LEU A 196 -5.31 -10.54 -7.51
CA LEU A 196 -4.19 -9.59 -7.51
C LEU A 196 -4.45 -8.36 -6.63
N GLY A 197 -5.59 -8.30 -5.92
CA GLY A 197 -6.03 -7.14 -5.14
C GLY A 197 -6.69 -6.04 -5.98
N GLY A 198 -7.17 -6.37 -7.18
CA GLY A 198 -7.84 -5.45 -8.07
C GLY A 198 -9.32 -5.25 -7.72
N GLY A 199 -9.74 -3.98 -7.60
CA GLY A 199 -11.14 -3.58 -7.67
C GLY A 199 -11.63 -3.59 -9.10
N VAL A 200 -12.71 -4.32 -9.36
CA VAL A 200 -13.26 -4.52 -10.71
C VAL A 200 -14.72 -4.04 -10.76
N ALA A 201 -15.01 -3.12 -11.67
CA ALA A 201 -16.37 -2.71 -12.01
C ALA A 201 -16.75 -3.28 -13.39
N LEU A 202 -17.99 -3.76 -13.53
CA LEU A 202 -18.47 -4.37 -14.78
C LEU A 202 -19.70 -3.63 -15.30
N ASN A 203 -19.70 -3.27 -16.58
CA ASN A 203 -20.87 -2.75 -17.27
C ASN A 203 -21.76 -3.90 -17.73
N LEU A 204 -22.94 -4.02 -17.12
CA LEU A 204 -23.93 -5.06 -17.43
C LEU A 204 -25.07 -4.56 -18.33
N SER A 205 -24.99 -3.34 -18.85
CA SER A 205 -26.08 -2.71 -19.62
C SER A 205 -26.38 -3.40 -20.96
N LYS A 206 -25.44 -4.20 -21.47
CA LYS A 206 -25.65 -4.99 -22.70
C LYS A 206 -26.38 -6.31 -22.45
N ILE A 207 -26.44 -6.78 -21.21
CA ILE A 207 -27.10 -8.05 -20.88
C ILE A 207 -28.60 -7.90 -21.06
N ARG A 208 -29.21 -8.81 -21.82
CA ARG A 208 -30.64 -8.83 -22.07
C ARG A 208 -31.47 -8.91 -20.78
N ALA A 209 -32.67 -8.33 -20.79
CA ALA A 209 -33.51 -8.24 -19.60
C ALA A 209 -34.11 -9.59 -19.18
N LYS A 210 -34.65 -9.64 -17.96
CA LYS A 210 -35.33 -10.83 -17.45
C LYS A 210 -36.58 -11.12 -18.31
N GLY A 211 -36.75 -12.38 -18.69
CA GLY A 211 -37.86 -12.83 -19.52
C GLY A 211 -37.66 -12.65 -21.02
N GLU A 212 -36.53 -12.08 -21.46
CA GLU A 212 -36.19 -12.06 -22.89
C GLU A 212 -35.92 -13.48 -23.43
N PRO A 213 -36.18 -13.73 -24.71
CA PRO A 213 -36.03 -15.04 -25.31
C PRO A 213 -34.56 -15.47 -25.40
N ILE A 214 -34.33 -16.78 -25.35
CA ILE A 214 -33.04 -17.40 -25.67
C ILE A 214 -33.27 -18.33 -26.85
N LYS A 215 -32.70 -17.99 -28.01
CA LYS A 215 -33.09 -18.58 -29.29
C LYS A 215 -34.60 -18.45 -29.45
N ASP A 216 -35.32 -19.54 -29.65
CA ASP A 216 -36.77 -19.55 -29.85
C ASP A 216 -37.57 -19.91 -28.57
N VAL A 217 -36.91 -19.93 -27.40
CA VAL A 217 -37.56 -20.19 -26.12
C VAL A 217 -37.91 -18.87 -25.42
N GLU A 218 -39.20 -18.54 -25.43
CA GLU A 218 -39.76 -17.37 -24.75
C GLU A 218 -39.60 -17.44 -23.22
N ASN A 219 -39.46 -16.29 -22.57
CA ASN A 219 -39.37 -16.16 -21.10
C ASN A 219 -38.24 -16.97 -20.42
N ALA A 220 -37.10 -17.15 -21.11
CA ALA A 220 -36.00 -18.01 -20.65
C ALA A 220 -34.90 -17.27 -19.87
N THR A 221 -34.71 -15.96 -20.08
CA THR A 221 -33.56 -15.23 -19.51
C THR A 221 -33.75 -14.82 -18.04
N LYS A 222 -32.72 -15.05 -17.21
CA LYS A 222 -32.66 -14.61 -15.80
C LYS A 222 -32.35 -13.11 -15.61
N GLY A 223 -31.88 -12.44 -16.65
CA GLY A 223 -31.50 -11.02 -16.63
C GLY A 223 -30.23 -10.72 -15.81
N VAL A 224 -29.95 -9.42 -15.64
CA VAL A 224 -28.75 -8.88 -14.99
C VAL A 224 -28.51 -9.46 -13.58
N VAL A 225 -29.57 -9.63 -12.78
CA VAL A 225 -29.45 -10.13 -11.39
C VAL A 225 -28.84 -11.53 -11.33
N GLY A 226 -29.12 -12.38 -12.32
CA GLY A 226 -28.51 -13.71 -12.40
C GLY A 226 -26.99 -13.63 -12.60
N VAL A 227 -26.53 -12.71 -13.45
CA VAL A 227 -25.09 -12.45 -13.69
C VAL A 227 -24.44 -11.84 -12.45
N MET A 228 -25.10 -10.86 -11.80
CA MET A 228 -24.62 -10.25 -10.56
C MET A 228 -24.38 -11.30 -9.47
N LYS A 229 -25.25 -12.32 -9.37
CA LYS A 229 -25.08 -13.36 -8.36
C LYS A 229 -23.87 -14.26 -8.62
N LEU A 230 -23.54 -14.53 -9.89
CA LEU A 230 -22.31 -15.25 -10.26
C LEU A 230 -21.07 -14.42 -9.91
N LEU A 231 -21.09 -13.12 -10.23
CA LEU A 231 -20.00 -12.20 -9.91
C LEU A 231 -19.80 -12.03 -8.39
N ASP A 232 -20.88 -11.90 -7.60
CA ASP A 232 -20.83 -11.87 -6.12
C ASP A 232 -20.10 -13.09 -5.56
N ASN A 233 -20.47 -14.30 -6.02
CA ASN A 233 -19.80 -15.52 -5.58
C ASN A 233 -18.32 -15.58 -6.02
N ALA A 234 -18.00 -15.07 -7.21
CA ALA A 234 -16.64 -15.02 -7.71
C ALA A 234 -15.74 -14.11 -6.86
N PHE A 235 -16.20 -12.91 -6.53
CA PHE A 235 -15.46 -11.98 -5.65
C PHE A 235 -15.37 -12.47 -4.21
N ARG A 236 -16.37 -13.21 -3.71
CA ARG A 236 -16.30 -13.84 -2.38
C ARG A 236 -15.27 -14.96 -2.30
N TYR A 237 -14.99 -15.63 -3.42
CA TYR A 237 -14.05 -16.74 -3.47
C TYR A 237 -12.61 -16.28 -3.68
N ALA A 238 -12.37 -15.29 -4.54
CA ALA A 238 -11.04 -14.81 -4.88
C ALA A 238 -10.72 -13.52 -4.11
N ASP A 239 -10.13 -13.63 -2.93
CA ASP A 239 -9.70 -12.52 -2.09
C ASP A 239 -8.20 -12.19 -2.25
N GLN A 240 -7.82 -11.02 -1.74
CA GLN A 240 -6.53 -10.39 -1.99
C GLN A 240 -5.35 -11.10 -1.31
N MET A 241 -5.57 -11.97 -0.31
CA MET A 241 -4.51 -12.75 0.37
C MET A 241 -5.02 -14.06 1.04
N GLY A 242 -6.13 -14.65 0.58
CA GLY A 242 -6.72 -15.86 1.15
C GLY A 242 -7.84 -15.62 2.16
#